data_AF-A0AAW0FZJ8-F1
#
_entry.id   AF-A0AAW0FZJ8-F1
#
_cell.length_a   1.000
_cell.length_b   1.000
_cell.length_c   1.000
_cell.angle_alpha   90.00
_cell.angle_beta   90.00
_cell.angle_gamma   90.00
#
_symmetry.space_group_name_H-M   'P 1'
#
loop_
_entity.id
_entity.type
_entity.pdbx_description
1 polymer ?
#
loop_
_entity_poly.entity_id
_entity_poly.type
_entity_poly.pdbx_seq_one_letter_code
_entity_poly.pdbx_strand_id
1 'polypeptide(L)'
;MTPISPKQSKSFRTSNPEADSAIDRTIPDFPAAQISDEDKYFKTHKPPSYLGEISDQVSEFIEHHKKVTGKKVVLVTSGGTTVPLENNTVRFIDNFSAGTRGATSAEYFLENDYAPIYHQLFIFQ
;
A
#
# COMPACT_ATOMS: atom_id res chain seq x y z
N MET A 1 47.90 -37.96 -25.86
CA MET A 1 46.71 -37.14 -26.16
C MET A 1 45.83 -37.13 -24.93
N THR A 2 45.82 -36.03 -24.17
CA THR A 2 44.98 -35.88 -22.97
C THR A 2 43.56 -35.48 -23.40
N PRO A 3 42.50 -36.14 -22.89
CA PRO A 3 41.14 -35.78 -23.27
C PRO A 3 40.74 -34.44 -22.65
N ILE A 4 40.22 -33.54 -23.49
CA ILE A 4 39.72 -32.23 -23.10
C ILE A 4 38.36 -32.45 -22.44
N SER A 5 38.25 -32.18 -21.14
CA SER A 5 36.97 -32.23 -20.43
C SER A 5 36.01 -31.18 -21.01
N PRO A 6 34.74 -31.53 -21.29
CA PRO A 6 33.78 -30.59 -21.85
C PRO A 6 33.53 -29.45 -20.85
N LYS A 7 33.62 -28.20 -21.33
CA LYS A 7 33.27 -27.02 -20.53
C LYS A 7 31.82 -27.16 -20.09
N GLN A 8 31.61 -27.21 -18.77
CA GLN A 8 30.27 -27.27 -18.18
C GLN A 8 29.43 -26.12 -18.72
N SER A 9 28.29 -26.46 -19.32
CA SER A 9 27.26 -25.51 -19.73
C SER A 9 26.76 -24.76 -18.51
N LYS A 10 26.99 -23.44 -18.45
CA LYS A 10 26.41 -22.60 -17.39
C LYS A 10 24.90 -22.57 -17.60
N SER A 11 24.16 -23.18 -16.67
CA SER A 11 22.71 -23.08 -16.63
C SER A 11 22.32 -21.68 -16.14
N PHE A 12 21.78 -20.85 -17.04
CA PHE A 12 21.27 -19.53 -16.69
C PHE A 12 19.87 -19.69 -16.07
N ARG A 13 19.78 -19.62 -14.73
CA ARG A 13 18.50 -19.51 -14.02
C ARG A 13 18.10 -18.04 -13.95
N THR A 14 17.20 -17.60 -14.83
CA THR A 14 16.67 -16.22 -14.86
C THR A 14 15.61 -15.94 -13.80
N SER A 15 15.06 -16.97 -13.16
CA SER A 15 14.00 -16.86 -12.16
C SER A 15 14.49 -16.54 -10.74
N ASN A 16 15.80 -16.54 -10.50
CA ASN A 16 16.39 -16.28 -9.19
C ASN A 16 17.65 -15.42 -9.33
N PRO A 17 17.51 -14.08 -9.44
CA PRO A 17 18.64 -13.16 -9.58
C PRO A 17 19.53 -13.18 -8.32
N GLU A 18 20.81 -12.85 -8.48
CA GLU A 18 21.75 -12.73 -7.36
C GLU A 18 21.38 -11.50 -6.52
N ALA A 19 20.90 -11.73 -5.30
CA ALA A 19 20.43 -10.69 -4.38
C ALA A 19 21.48 -9.60 -4.10
N ASP A 20 22.76 -9.96 -4.12
CA ASP A 20 23.88 -9.04 -3.92
C ASP A 20 23.98 -7.97 -5.02
N SER A 21 23.44 -8.25 -6.20
CA SER A 21 23.36 -7.32 -7.34
C SER A 21 21.98 -6.65 -7.50
N ALA A 22 20.99 -7.06 -6.71
CA ALA A 22 19.60 -6.59 -6.86
C ALA A 22 19.41 -5.13 -6.42
N ILE A 23 20.32 -4.60 -5.61
CA ILE A 23 20.25 -3.23 -5.07
C ILE A 23 21.55 -2.51 -5.42
N ASP A 24 21.44 -1.46 -6.23
CA ASP A 24 22.55 -0.55 -6.50
C ASP A 24 22.76 0.39 -5.30
N ARG A 25 23.77 0.08 -4.48
CA ARG A 25 24.16 0.86 -3.30
C ARG A 25 24.98 2.11 -3.62
N THR A 26 25.25 2.38 -4.90
CA THR A 26 25.92 3.62 -5.34
C THR A 26 24.96 4.80 -5.46
N ILE A 27 23.65 4.51 -5.52
CA ILE A 27 22.60 5.53 -5.49
C ILE A 27 22.54 6.10 -4.06
N PRO A 28 22.69 7.42 -3.89
CA PRO A 28 22.59 8.04 -2.57
C PRO A 28 21.19 7.85 -2.01
N ASP A 29 21.11 7.60 -0.69
CA ASP A 29 19.83 7.55 0.01
C ASP A 29 19.07 8.86 -0.22
N PHE A 30 17.82 8.74 -0.69
CA PHE A 30 16.95 9.89 -0.78
C PHE A 30 16.66 10.41 0.63
N PRO A 31 16.65 11.74 0.85
CA PRO A 31 16.26 12.29 2.13
C PRO A 31 14.85 11.84 2.49
N ALA A 32 14.60 11.61 3.78
CA ALA A 32 13.25 11.35 4.27
C ALA A 32 12.31 12.49 3.82
N ALA A 33 11.07 12.13 3.46
CA ALA A 33 10.06 13.10 3.04
C ALA A 33 9.94 14.24 4.06
N GLN A 34 9.96 15.48 3.57
CA GLN A 34 9.78 16.67 4.39
C GLN A 34 8.31 17.09 4.37
N ILE A 35 7.85 17.83 5.38
CA ILE A 35 6.45 18.32 5.47
C ILE A 35 6.06 19.14 4.21
N SER A 36 7.01 19.86 3.64
CA SER A 36 6.81 20.59 2.38
C SER A 36 6.46 19.69 1.19
N ASP A 37 6.86 18.42 1.22
CA ASP A 37 6.61 17.46 0.16
C ASP A 37 5.16 16.94 0.20
N GLU A 38 4.56 16.83 1.39
CA GLU A 38 3.15 16.45 1.56
C GLU A 38 2.21 17.53 1.02
N ASP A 39 2.43 18.79 1.41
CA ASP A 39 1.67 19.93 0.90
C ASP A 39 1.77 20.05 -0.63
N LYS A 40 2.97 19.80 -1.17
CA LYS A 40 3.19 19.78 -2.61
C LYS A 40 2.37 18.66 -3.26
N TYR A 41 2.41 17.46 -2.70
CA TYR A 41 1.66 16.31 -3.21
C TYR A 41 0.16 16.60 -3.34
N PHE A 42 -0.49 17.12 -2.29
CA PHE A 42 -1.93 17.41 -2.31
C PHE A 42 -2.30 18.61 -3.19
N LYS A 43 -1.37 19.54 -3.42
CA LYS A 43 -1.58 20.66 -4.37
C LYS A 43 -1.44 20.23 -5.83
N THR A 44 -0.57 19.26 -6.13
CA THR A 44 -0.30 18.82 -7.50
C THR A 44 -1.20 17.67 -7.97
N HIS A 45 -1.83 16.93 -7.06
CA HIS A 45 -2.72 15.82 -7.38
C HIS A 45 -4.17 16.18 -7.08
N LYS A 46 -5.06 15.91 -8.05
CA LYS A 46 -6.49 16.14 -7.84
C LYS A 46 -7.05 15.08 -6.89
N PRO A 47 -7.88 15.48 -5.90
CA PRO A 47 -8.57 14.52 -5.08
C PRO A 47 -9.56 13.69 -5.92
N PRO A 48 -9.86 12.44 -5.51
CA PRO A 48 -10.94 11.68 -6.11
C PRO A 48 -12.29 12.40 -5.99
N SER A 49 -13.16 12.25 -6.99
CA SER A 49 -14.48 12.90 -7.02
C SER A 49 -15.38 12.52 -5.85
N TYR A 50 -15.23 11.30 -5.33
CA TYR A 50 -16.01 10.75 -4.23
C TYR A 50 -15.49 11.16 -2.84
N LEU A 51 -14.36 11.88 -2.74
CA LEU A 51 -13.73 12.20 -1.45
C LEU A 51 -14.67 12.99 -0.52
N GLY A 52 -15.45 13.93 -1.07
CA GLY A 52 -16.42 14.72 -0.29
C GLY A 52 -17.50 13.86 0.35
N GLU A 53 -18.10 12.96 -0.42
CA GLU A 53 -19.15 12.04 0.07
C GLU A 53 -18.63 11.12 1.18
N ILE A 54 -17.43 10.55 1.01
CA ILE A 54 -16.80 9.71 2.04
C ILE A 54 -16.51 10.53 3.30
N SER A 55 -16.03 11.77 3.16
CA SER A 55 -15.76 12.66 4.29
C SER A 55 -17.02 12.94 5.11
N ASP A 56 -18.15 13.16 4.44
CA ASP A 56 -19.44 13.41 5.09
C ASP A 56 -19.94 12.15 5.82
N GLN A 57 -19.88 10.99 5.17
CA GLN A 57 -20.28 9.70 5.77
C GLN A 57 -19.44 9.35 7.01
N VAL A 58 -18.11 9.55 6.94
CA VAL A 58 -17.20 9.32 8.06
C VAL A 58 -17.50 10.29 9.21
N SER A 59 -17.77 11.56 8.90
CA SER A 59 -18.12 12.57 9.89
C SER A 59 -19.43 12.22 10.61
N GLU A 60 -20.45 11.80 9.87
CA GLU A 60 -21.73 11.34 10.43
C GLU A 60 -21.55 10.11 11.33
N PHE A 61 -20.76 9.13 10.88
CA PHE A 61 -20.47 7.92 11.66
C PHE A 61 -19.78 8.22 12.99
N ILE A 62 -18.74 9.07 12.96
CA ILE A 62 -18.01 9.49 14.16
C ILE A 62 -18.95 10.20 15.14
N GLU A 63 -19.76 11.12 14.63
CA GLU A 63 -20.65 11.92 15.46
C GLU A 63 -21.78 11.09 16.06
N HIS A 64 -22.32 10.12 15.31
CA HIS A 64 -23.29 9.14 15.80
C HIS A 64 -22.72 8.34 16.97
N HIS A 65 -21.53 7.75 16.81
CA HIS A 65 -20.94 6.92 17.87
C HIS A 65 -20.50 7.74 19.10
N LYS A 66 -20.13 9.00 18.91
CA LYS A 66 -19.81 9.92 20.01
C LYS A 66 -21.04 10.31 20.82
N LYS A 67 -22.17 10.58 20.17
CA LYS A 67 -23.40 11.08 20.83
C LYS A 67 -24.35 9.97 21.32
N VAL A 68 -24.52 8.91 20.53
CA VAL A 68 -25.58 7.92 20.72
C VAL A 68 -25.07 6.68 21.45
N THR A 69 -23.98 6.09 20.93
CA THR A 69 -23.51 4.80 21.47
C THR A 69 -22.41 4.95 22.52
N GLY A 70 -21.69 6.08 22.54
CA GLY A 70 -20.52 6.30 23.41
C GLY A 70 -19.31 5.43 23.07
N LYS A 71 -19.26 4.84 21.87
CA LYS A 71 -18.20 3.88 21.48
C LYS A 71 -16.96 4.63 21.00
N LYS A 72 -15.79 4.05 21.27
CA LYS A 72 -14.52 4.53 20.71
C LYS A 72 -14.43 4.16 19.23
N VAL A 73 -14.08 5.12 18.39
CA VAL A 73 -13.90 4.90 16.95
C VAL A 73 -12.44 4.54 16.66
N VAL A 74 -12.23 3.59 15.75
CA VAL A 74 -10.90 3.19 15.28
C VAL A 74 -10.89 3.12 13.75
N LEU A 75 -9.83 3.64 13.11
CA LEU A 75 -9.64 3.51 11.66
C LEU A 75 -8.69 2.35 11.38
N VAL A 76 -9.16 1.38 10.59
CA VAL A 76 -8.37 0.24 10.13
C VAL A 76 -8.14 0.37 8.64
N THR A 77 -6.91 0.73 8.25
CA THR A 77 -6.46 0.72 6.86
C THR A 77 -5.88 -0.65 6.52
N SER A 78 -6.37 -1.25 5.44
CA SER A 78 -6.02 -2.61 5.01
C SER A 78 -5.91 -2.69 3.49
N GLY A 79 -5.41 -3.80 2.96
CA GLY A 79 -5.26 -3.98 1.51
C GLY A 79 -3.97 -3.38 0.94
N GLY A 80 -3.83 -3.49 -0.37
CA GLY A 80 -2.66 -3.05 -1.12
C GLY A 80 -2.81 -1.66 -1.73
N THR A 81 -1.69 -1.03 -2.06
CA THR A 81 -1.71 0.23 -2.82
C THR A 81 -1.04 0.01 -4.15
N THR A 82 -1.62 0.56 -5.21
CA THR A 82 -0.98 0.56 -6.52
C THR A 82 -0.54 1.96 -6.88
N VAL A 83 0.52 2.05 -7.67
CA VAL A 83 1.00 3.29 -8.27
C VAL A 83 1.02 3.10 -9.78
N PRO A 84 0.19 3.84 -10.55
CA PRO A 84 0.21 3.78 -12.00
C PRO A 84 1.50 4.40 -12.54
N LEU A 85 2.07 3.78 -13.58
CA LEU A 85 3.26 4.32 -14.26
C LEU A 85 2.90 5.22 -15.46
N GLU A 86 1.66 5.15 -15.95
CA GLU A 86 1.15 5.92 -17.08
C GLU A 86 -0.30 6.37 -16.82
N ASN A 87 -0.76 7.46 -17.44
CA ASN A 87 -2.13 7.98 -17.25
C ASN A 87 -3.23 7.05 -17.79
N ASN A 88 -2.93 6.29 -18.85
CA ASN A 88 -3.76 5.17 -19.29
C ASN A 88 -3.10 3.90 -18.77
N THR A 89 -3.40 3.56 -17.53
CA THR A 89 -2.66 2.58 -16.74
C THR A 89 -2.72 1.20 -17.37
N VAL A 90 -1.60 0.76 -17.95
CA VAL A 90 -1.37 -0.63 -18.39
C VAL A 90 -0.31 -1.33 -17.55
N ARG A 91 0.54 -0.56 -16.88
CA ARG A 91 1.54 -1.04 -15.92
C ARG A 91 1.39 -0.28 -14.61
N PHE A 92 1.53 -1.01 -13.52
CA PHE A 92 1.46 -0.46 -12.17
C PHE A 92 2.44 -1.20 -11.26
N ILE A 93 2.89 -0.50 -10.23
CA ILE A 93 3.60 -1.10 -9.09
C ILE A 93 2.53 -1.43 -8.05
N ASP A 94 2.53 -2.65 -7.52
CA ASP A 94 1.56 -3.10 -6.52
C ASP A 94 2.26 -3.48 -5.22
N ASN A 95 1.83 -2.85 -4.12
CA ASN A 95 2.11 -3.30 -2.77
C ASN A 95 1.04 -4.30 -2.35
N PHE A 96 1.19 -5.56 -2.76
CA PHE A 96 0.16 -6.57 -2.55
C PHE A 96 -0.12 -6.85 -1.07
N SER A 97 -1.41 -6.85 -0.71
CA SER A 97 -1.90 -7.31 0.58
C SER A 97 -3.33 -7.81 0.44
N ALA A 98 -3.56 -9.06 0.84
CA ALA A 98 -4.90 -9.67 0.85
C ALA A 98 -5.85 -8.99 1.85
N GLY A 99 -5.33 -8.17 2.77
CA GLY A 99 -6.13 -7.45 3.76
C GLY A 99 -6.62 -8.28 4.94
N THR A 100 -6.26 -9.57 5.03
CA THR A 100 -6.69 -10.49 6.11
C THR A 100 -6.41 -9.93 7.50
N ARG A 101 -5.20 -9.38 7.73
CA ARG A 101 -4.84 -8.80 9.03
C ARG A 101 -5.75 -7.64 9.42
N GLY A 102 -6.07 -6.76 8.48
CA GLY A 102 -6.95 -5.63 8.75
C GLY A 102 -8.39 -6.09 9.01
N ALA A 103 -8.92 -7.02 8.21
CA ALA A 103 -10.27 -7.54 8.39
C ALA A 103 -10.43 -8.20 9.77
N THR A 104 -9.51 -9.10 10.14
CA THR A 104 -9.51 -9.74 11.46
C THR A 104 -9.33 -8.72 12.60
N SER A 105 -8.52 -7.67 12.40
CA SER A 105 -8.38 -6.61 13.41
C SER A 105 -9.69 -5.83 13.59
N ALA A 106 -10.41 -5.54 12.51
CA ALA A 106 -11.71 -4.86 12.60
C ALA A 106 -12.76 -5.70 13.32
N GLU A 107 -12.80 -7.02 13.06
CA GLU A 107 -13.65 -7.97 13.80
C GLU A 107 -13.32 -7.95 15.30
N TYR A 108 -12.04 -8.02 15.65
CA TYR A 108 -11.61 -7.96 17.05
C TYR A 108 -12.01 -6.64 17.73
N PHE A 109 -11.93 -5.51 17.02
CA PHE A 109 -12.39 -4.23 17.54
C PHE A 109 -13.90 -4.19 17.79
N LEU A 110 -14.71 -4.78 16.92
CA LEU A 110 -16.16 -4.91 17.13
C LEU A 110 -16.47 -5.72 18.40
N GLU A 111 -15.75 -6.82 18.62
CA GLU A 111 -15.91 -7.67 19.82
C GLU A 111 -15.51 -6.94 21.12
N ASN A 112 -14.60 -5.97 21.04
CA ASN A 112 -14.10 -5.19 22.18
C ASN A 112 -14.81 -3.82 22.33
N ASP A 113 -16.03 -3.69 21.79
CA ASP A 113 -16.89 -2.51 21.92
C ASP A 113 -16.37 -1.21 21.26
N TYR A 114 -15.56 -1.36 20.21
CA TYR A 114 -15.20 -0.24 19.33
C TYR A 114 -16.16 -0.14 18.14
N ALA A 115 -16.14 1.02 17.48
CA ALA A 115 -16.78 1.28 16.21
C ALA A 115 -15.69 1.43 15.12
N PRO A 116 -15.28 0.34 14.45
CA PRO A 116 -14.25 0.39 13.43
C PRO A 116 -14.76 0.97 12.12
N ILE A 117 -13.97 1.86 11.53
CA ILE A 117 -14.06 2.26 10.13
C ILE A 117 -13.04 1.40 9.38
N TYR A 118 -13.51 0.49 8.54
CA TYR A 118 -12.64 -0.38 7.75
C TYR A 118 -12.47 0.19 6.35
N HIS A 119 -11.22 0.48 5.96
CA HIS A 119 -10.89 0.97 4.63
C HIS A 119 -9.92 0.01 3.94
N GLN A 120 -10.41 -0.66 2.90
CA GLN A 120 -9.58 -1.47 2.04
C GLN A 120 -9.06 -0.60 0.90
N LEU A 121 -7.76 -0.34 0.91
CA LEU A 121 -7.08 0.30 -0.20
C LEU A 121 -7.09 -0.68 -1.38
N PHE A 122 -7.73 -0.23 -2.45
CA PHE A 122 -7.54 -0.71 -3.81
C PHE A 122 -7.52 0.54 -4.67
N ILE A 123 -6.33 0.99 -5.05
CA ILE A 123 -6.22 2.06 -6.03
C ILE A 123 -6.20 1.39 -7.40
N PHE A 124 -7.26 1.58 -8.18
CA PHE A 124 -7.20 1.62 -9.63
C PHE A 124 -7.92 2.91 -10.03
N GLN A 125 -7.15 3.90 -10.49
CA GLN A 125 -7.67 5.00 -11.31
C GLN A 125 -7.00 4.92 -12.68
#